data_AF-A0A401ZMP9-F1
#
_entry.id   AF-A0A401ZMP9-F1
#
_cell.length_a   1.000
_cell.length_b   1.000
_cell.length_c   1.000
_cell.angle_alpha   90.00
_cell.angle_beta   90.00
_cell.angle_gamma   90.00
#
_symmetry.space_group_name_H-M   'P 1'
#
loop_
_entity.id
_entity.type
_entity.pdbx_description
1 polymer ?
#
loop_
_entity_poly.entity_id
_entity_poly.type
_entity_poly.pdbx_seq_one_letter_code
_entity_poly.pdbx_strand_id
1 'polypeptide(L)'
;MTVPFNLSLDKTGFPVIEVPGLPFKMLWLPVTKIQFEYFLVDTGAYDNDWYQDKLRHYNPRISAGNLGVTNYWQAFMTGLLPFEARRYAEWAGHGSDLPTAQEWKNALNTLGRWPADPAFVDAVLHLSGLNERARVLIQAIEHVLLAEKDQLSGGHFLCDQMAMRLGVLELLYEDSQRLSYCCWGQPNRRFAGGLNNPLRDTAPTRFNDRNGIRMKTVGFRLILWQ
;
A
#
# COMPACT_ATOMS: atom_id res chain seq x y z
N MET A 1 17.39 19.88 -2.20
CA MET A 1 18.06 18.57 -2.03
C MET A 1 17.64 17.67 -3.15
N THR A 2 18.55 16.86 -3.70
CA THR A 2 18.21 15.82 -4.69
C THR A 2 17.68 14.59 -3.96
N VAL A 3 16.49 14.10 -4.33
CA VAL A 3 15.99 12.84 -3.79
C VAL A 3 16.85 11.67 -4.29
N PRO A 4 17.17 10.68 -3.44
CA PRO A 4 18.14 9.62 -3.76
C PRO A 4 17.52 8.44 -4.53
N PHE A 5 16.33 8.63 -5.09
CA PHE A 5 15.56 7.61 -5.79
C PHE A 5 14.82 8.23 -6.96
N ASN A 6 14.55 7.42 -7.98
CA ASN A 6 13.73 7.84 -9.10
C ASN A 6 12.25 7.64 -8.77
N LEU A 7 11.45 8.59 -9.22
CA LEU A 7 10.01 8.58 -9.10
C LEU A 7 9.38 8.52 -10.49
N SER A 8 8.26 7.83 -10.58
CA SER A 8 7.43 7.73 -11.78
C SER A 8 5.96 7.63 -11.36
N LEU A 9 5.06 7.55 -12.33
CA LEU A 9 3.64 7.37 -12.08
C LEU A 9 3.17 6.03 -12.64
N ASP A 10 2.22 5.39 -11.95
CA ASP A 10 1.46 4.28 -12.52
C ASP A 10 0.45 4.80 -13.56
N LYS A 11 -0.28 3.87 -14.19
CA LYS A 11 -1.25 4.23 -15.22
C LYS A 11 -2.46 5.06 -14.72
N THR A 12 -2.67 5.14 -13.41
CA THR A 12 -3.73 5.95 -12.78
C THR A 12 -3.22 7.32 -12.32
N GLY A 13 -1.94 7.61 -12.55
CA GLY A 13 -1.28 8.82 -12.11
C GLY A 13 -0.91 8.81 -10.62
N PHE A 14 -0.75 7.64 -10.00
CA PHE A 14 -0.26 7.49 -8.62
C PHE A 14 1.25 7.24 -8.58
N PRO A 15 1.98 7.72 -7.54
CA PRO A 15 3.42 7.62 -7.50
C PRO A 15 3.95 6.19 -7.32
N VAL A 16 5.05 5.93 -8.02
CA VAL A 16 5.85 4.71 -7.98
C VAL A 16 7.31 5.11 -7.70
N ILE A 17 7.95 4.42 -6.77
CA ILE A 17 9.37 4.62 -6.42
C ILE A 17 10.24 3.47 -6.93
N GLU A 18 11.38 3.79 -7.53
CA GLU A 18 12.45 2.81 -7.75
C GLU A 18 13.14 2.52 -6.41
N VAL A 19 13.01 1.29 -5.91
CA VAL A 19 13.58 0.93 -4.61
C VAL A 19 15.09 0.71 -4.79
N PRO A 20 15.96 1.50 -4.13
CA PRO A 20 17.39 1.48 -4.42
C PRO A 20 18.02 0.08 -4.28
N GLY A 21 18.67 -0.39 -5.35
CA GLY A 21 19.35 -1.69 -5.37
C GLY A 21 18.42 -2.90 -5.50
N LEU A 22 17.11 -2.72 -5.71
CA LEU A 22 16.18 -3.80 -6.01
C LEU A 22 15.75 -3.75 -7.49
N PRO A 23 15.48 -4.91 -8.13
CA PRO A 23 15.15 -5.02 -9.55
C PRO A 23 13.69 -4.65 -9.89
N PHE A 24 13.02 -3.88 -9.03
CA PHE A 24 11.62 -3.51 -9.21
C PHE A 24 11.34 -2.12 -8.64
N LYS A 25 10.25 -1.54 -9.14
CA LYS A 25 9.62 -0.36 -8.56
C LYS A 25 8.49 -0.78 -7.63
N MET A 26 8.06 0.12 -6.76
CA MET A 26 7.00 -0.15 -5.79
C MET A 26 6.02 1.02 -5.74
N LEU A 27 4.72 0.75 -5.62
CA LEU A 27 3.73 1.82 -5.37
C LEU A 27 4.06 2.55 -4.06
N TRP A 28 3.96 3.89 -4.10
CA TRP A 28 4.23 4.73 -2.93
C TRP A 28 3.31 4.41 -1.76
N LEU A 29 2.00 4.30 -2.02
CA LEU A 29 0.99 3.85 -1.06
C LEU A 29 0.52 2.42 -1.36
N PRO A 30 -0.08 1.71 -0.39
CA PRO A 30 -0.97 0.61 -0.70
C PRO A 30 -2.04 1.04 -1.70
N VAL A 31 -2.54 0.10 -2.52
CA VAL A 31 -3.55 0.39 -3.54
C VAL A 31 -4.75 1.09 -2.90
N THR A 32 -5.07 2.27 -3.40
CA THR A 32 -6.11 3.13 -2.84
C THR A 32 -7.47 2.82 -3.47
N LYS A 33 -8.56 3.22 -2.80
CA LYS A 33 -9.90 3.14 -3.40
C LYS A 33 -10.02 3.96 -4.68
N ILE A 34 -9.26 5.06 -4.80
CA ILE A 34 -9.24 5.87 -6.03
C ILE A 34 -8.68 5.05 -7.18
N GLN A 35 -7.51 4.41 -7.01
CA GLN A 35 -6.92 3.57 -8.05
C GLN A 35 -7.83 2.38 -8.39
N PHE A 36 -8.44 1.76 -7.38
CA PHE A 36 -9.35 0.65 -7.58
C PHE A 36 -10.65 1.07 -8.31
N GLU A 37 -11.13 2.29 -8.13
CA GLU A 37 -12.25 2.84 -8.89
C GLU A 37 -11.93 2.95 -10.39
N TYR A 38 -10.71 3.37 -10.76
CA TYR A 38 -10.29 3.35 -12.17
C TYR A 38 -10.35 1.93 -12.74
N PHE A 39 -9.90 0.94 -11.98
CA PHE A 39 -9.99 -0.47 -12.37
C PHE A 39 -11.43 -0.94 -12.60
N LEU A 40 -12.33 -0.59 -11.68
CA LEU A 40 -13.75 -0.95 -11.80
C LEU A 40 -14.39 -0.34 -13.05
N VAL A 41 -14.11 0.94 -13.33
CA VAL A 41 -14.63 1.64 -14.50
C VAL A 41 -14.09 1.05 -15.80
N ASP A 42 -12.79 0.79 -15.86
CA ASP A 42 -12.12 0.31 -17.08
C ASP A 42 -12.53 -1.12 -17.45
N THR A 43 -12.82 -1.97 -16.47
CA THR A 43 -12.97 -3.42 -16.70
C THR A 43 -14.38 -3.93 -16.59
N GLY A 44 -15.24 -3.27 -15.81
CA GLY A 44 -16.55 -3.84 -15.45
C GLY A 44 -16.46 -5.20 -14.77
N ALA A 45 -15.30 -5.54 -14.17
CA ALA A 45 -15.00 -6.90 -13.71
C ALA A 45 -15.84 -7.38 -12.51
N TYR A 46 -16.61 -6.49 -11.89
CA TYR A 46 -17.49 -6.78 -10.75
C TYR A 46 -18.84 -6.10 -10.95
N ASP A 47 -19.89 -6.76 -10.50
CA ASP A 47 -21.24 -6.25 -10.55
C ASP A 47 -21.52 -5.21 -9.45
N ASN A 48 -22.72 -4.63 -9.49
CA ASN A 48 -23.16 -3.68 -8.48
C ASN A 48 -23.22 -4.31 -7.08
N ASP A 49 -23.57 -5.60 -6.96
CA ASP A 49 -23.72 -6.25 -5.66
C ASP A 49 -22.38 -6.40 -4.94
N TRP A 50 -21.34 -6.83 -5.67
CA TRP A 50 -19.97 -6.84 -5.17
C TRP A 50 -19.54 -5.43 -4.75
N TYR A 51 -19.84 -4.43 -5.58
CA TYR A 51 -19.50 -3.04 -5.29
C TYR A 51 -20.18 -2.53 -4.00
N GLN A 52 -21.47 -2.79 -3.82
CA GLN A 52 -22.22 -2.40 -2.63
C GLN A 52 -21.65 -3.10 -1.39
N ASP A 53 -21.45 -4.43 -1.45
CA ASP A 53 -20.91 -5.21 -0.35
C ASP A 53 -19.51 -4.70 0.07
N LYS A 54 -18.60 -4.47 -0.89
CA LYS A 54 -17.23 -4.09 -0.57
C LYS A 54 -17.06 -2.63 -0.21
N LEU A 55 -17.52 -1.72 -1.05
CA LEU A 55 -17.21 -0.29 -0.90
C LEU A 55 -18.26 0.49 -0.11
N ARG A 56 -19.43 -0.09 0.18
CA ARG A 56 -20.40 0.54 1.10
C ARG A 56 -20.46 -0.13 2.47
N HIS A 57 -20.43 -1.46 2.55
CA HIS A 57 -20.64 -2.14 3.83
C HIS A 57 -19.33 -2.59 4.49
N TYR A 58 -18.41 -3.18 3.73
CA TYR A 58 -17.21 -3.80 4.30
C TYR A 58 -16.09 -2.79 4.57
N ASN A 59 -15.80 -1.94 3.60
CA ASN A 59 -14.72 -0.96 3.61
C ASN A 59 -15.24 0.38 3.01
N PRO A 60 -16.02 1.15 3.79
CA PRO A 60 -16.73 2.32 3.29
C PRO A 60 -15.79 3.38 2.72
N ARG A 61 -16.31 4.15 1.75
CA ARG A 61 -15.61 5.31 1.21
C ARG A 61 -15.46 6.40 2.24
N ILE A 62 -14.34 7.12 2.13
CA ILE A 62 -14.08 8.34 2.87
C ILE A 62 -13.48 9.37 1.91
N SER A 63 -13.86 10.64 2.07
CA SER A 63 -13.24 11.75 1.32
C SER A 63 -11.87 12.08 1.91
N ALA A 64 -10.92 12.47 1.07
CA ALA A 64 -9.56 12.80 1.52
C ALA A 64 -9.55 13.90 2.60
N GLY A 65 -10.45 14.89 2.50
CA GLY A 65 -10.60 15.97 3.49
C GLY A 65 -11.16 15.53 4.85
N ASN A 66 -11.71 14.32 4.96
CA ASN A 66 -12.23 13.75 6.21
C ASN A 66 -11.29 12.70 6.82
N LEU A 67 -10.11 12.49 6.23
CA LEU A 67 -9.12 11.57 6.79
C LEU A 67 -8.55 12.14 8.09
N GLY A 68 -8.41 11.26 9.07
CA GLY A 68 -7.79 11.52 10.36
C GLY A 68 -7.17 10.26 10.93
N VAL A 69 -6.55 10.41 12.10
CA VAL A 69 -5.81 9.35 12.81
C VAL A 69 -6.65 8.10 13.14
N THR A 70 -7.98 8.20 13.09
CA THR A 70 -8.91 7.10 13.40
C THR A 70 -9.54 6.44 12.17
N ASN A 71 -9.24 6.90 10.95
CA ASN A 71 -9.91 6.40 9.76
C ASN A 71 -9.10 6.46 8.45
N TYR A 72 -7.88 7.02 8.42
CA TYR A 72 -7.12 7.17 7.17
C TYR A 72 -6.87 5.85 6.42
N TRP A 73 -6.81 4.70 7.11
CA TRP A 73 -6.72 3.39 6.47
C TRP A 73 -7.92 3.07 5.57
N GLN A 74 -9.06 3.74 5.77
CA GLN A 74 -10.21 3.69 4.85
C GLN A 74 -9.93 4.38 3.50
N ALA A 75 -8.76 5.01 3.29
CA ALA A 75 -8.33 5.39 1.95
C ALA A 75 -7.88 4.18 1.11
N PHE A 76 -7.37 3.13 1.76
CA PHE A 76 -6.81 1.97 1.10
C PHE A 76 -7.89 0.96 0.71
N MET A 77 -7.61 0.20 -0.35
CA MET A 77 -8.41 -0.94 -0.72
C MET A 77 -7.99 -2.16 0.12
N THR A 78 -8.87 -2.57 1.01
CA THR A 78 -8.71 -3.73 1.90
C THR A 78 -9.88 -4.70 1.77
N GLY A 79 -9.75 -5.91 2.29
CA GLY A 79 -10.82 -6.90 2.28
C GLY A 79 -10.98 -7.67 0.97
N LEU A 80 -9.96 -7.63 0.12
CA LEU A 80 -9.92 -8.39 -1.12
C LEU A 80 -9.46 -9.82 -0.89
N LEU A 81 -9.92 -10.72 -1.75
CA LEU A 81 -9.33 -12.04 -1.92
C LEU A 81 -8.07 -11.94 -2.78
N PRO A 82 -7.11 -12.87 -2.64
CA PRO A 82 -5.88 -12.83 -3.42
C PRO A 82 -6.08 -12.78 -4.94
N PHE A 83 -7.03 -13.54 -5.47
CA PHE A 83 -7.31 -13.50 -6.91
C PHE A 83 -7.86 -12.14 -7.39
N GLU A 84 -8.53 -11.37 -6.52
CA GLU A 84 -9.04 -10.04 -6.87
C GLU A 84 -7.92 -9.01 -6.91
N ALA A 85 -6.99 -9.09 -5.95
CA ALA A 85 -5.77 -8.28 -5.92
C ALA A 85 -4.88 -8.59 -7.13
N ARG A 86 -4.77 -9.86 -7.53
CA ARG A 86 -4.07 -10.28 -8.75
C ARG A 86 -4.74 -9.76 -10.02
N ARG A 87 -6.07 -9.84 -10.12
CA ARG A 87 -6.81 -9.26 -11.27
C ARG A 87 -6.56 -7.75 -11.40
N TYR A 88 -6.48 -7.04 -10.27
CA TYR A 88 -6.07 -5.63 -10.27
C TYR A 88 -4.63 -5.46 -10.76
N ALA A 89 -3.69 -6.30 -10.31
CA ALA A 89 -2.30 -6.24 -10.75
C ALA A 89 -2.15 -6.47 -12.26
N GLU A 90 -2.85 -7.46 -12.80
CA GLU A 90 -2.89 -7.74 -14.25
C GLU A 90 -3.43 -6.53 -15.04
N TRP A 91 -4.45 -5.86 -14.54
CA TRP A 91 -4.96 -4.61 -15.14
C TRP A 91 -3.99 -3.43 -15.01
N ALA A 92 -3.25 -3.34 -13.91
CA ALA A 92 -2.33 -2.23 -13.63
C ALA A 92 -1.18 -2.15 -14.65
N GLY A 93 -0.85 -3.26 -15.31
CA GLY A 93 0.03 -3.30 -16.47
C GLY A 93 0.99 -4.48 -16.45
N HIS A 94 1.68 -4.70 -17.58
CA HIS A 94 2.70 -5.74 -17.68
C HIS A 94 3.76 -5.55 -16.58
N GLY A 95 4.14 -6.64 -15.91
CA GLY A 95 5.17 -6.64 -14.88
C GLY A 95 4.68 -6.15 -13.51
N SER A 96 3.40 -5.78 -13.38
CA SER A 96 2.80 -5.48 -12.08
C SER A 96 2.35 -6.77 -11.38
N ASP A 97 2.76 -6.97 -10.13
CA ASP A 97 2.33 -8.11 -9.32
C ASP A 97 2.37 -7.77 -7.82
N LEU A 98 1.81 -8.63 -6.98
CA LEU A 98 2.04 -8.60 -5.54
C LEU A 98 3.51 -8.95 -5.25
N PRO A 99 4.17 -8.33 -4.25
CA PRO A 99 5.48 -8.77 -3.83
C PRO A 99 5.42 -10.10 -3.08
N THR A 100 6.53 -10.84 -3.09
CA THR A 100 6.79 -11.91 -2.12
C THR A 100 7.11 -11.32 -0.75
N ALA A 101 6.99 -12.12 0.31
CA ALA A 101 7.38 -11.73 1.66
C ALA A 101 8.83 -11.23 1.72
N GLN A 102 9.73 -11.89 0.98
CA GLN A 102 11.13 -11.50 0.90
C GLN A 102 11.34 -10.19 0.13
N GLU A 103 10.67 -9.99 -1.01
CA GLU A 103 10.74 -8.75 -1.79
C GLU A 103 10.23 -7.55 -0.96
N TRP A 104 9.10 -7.73 -0.29
CA TRP A 104 8.52 -6.70 0.57
C TRP A 104 9.43 -6.36 1.75
N LYS A 105 10.01 -7.38 2.41
CA LYS A 105 10.97 -7.19 3.52
C LYS A 105 12.25 -6.50 3.06
N ASN A 106 12.77 -6.86 1.88
CA ASN A 106 13.92 -6.20 1.28
C ASN A 106 13.62 -4.72 1.02
N ALA A 107 12.45 -4.42 0.44
CA ALA A 107 12.04 -3.03 0.22
C ALA A 107 11.90 -2.26 1.53
N LEU A 108 11.23 -2.83 2.54
CA LEU A 108 11.09 -2.22 3.86
C LEU A 108 12.47 -1.90 4.48
N ASN A 109 13.40 -2.86 4.45
CA ASN A 109 14.74 -2.68 5.01
C ASN A 109 15.56 -1.64 4.23
N THR A 110 15.46 -1.62 2.90
CA THR A 110 16.16 -0.64 2.06
C THR A 110 15.63 0.77 2.31
N LEU A 111 14.31 0.94 2.28
CA LEU A 111 13.64 2.23 2.48
C LEU A 111 13.77 2.72 3.94
N GLY A 112 13.82 1.79 4.90
CA GLY A 112 14.04 2.05 6.32
C GLY A 112 15.46 2.55 6.67
N ARG A 113 16.39 2.60 5.71
CA ARG A 113 17.72 3.22 5.91
C ARG A 113 17.72 4.74 5.75
N TRP A 114 16.65 5.30 5.19
CA TRP A 114 16.52 6.72 4.91
C TRP A 114 15.60 7.35 5.95
N PRO A 115 16.08 8.28 6.80
CA PRO A 115 15.20 9.05 7.67
C PRO A 115 14.09 9.72 6.85
N ALA A 116 12.88 9.80 7.40
CA ALA A 116 11.80 10.49 6.74
C ALA A 116 12.19 11.97 6.54
N ASP A 117 11.92 12.48 5.35
CA ASP A 117 12.25 13.86 4.97
C ASP A 117 11.04 14.47 4.23
N PRO A 118 10.57 15.66 4.63
CA PRO A 118 9.53 16.37 3.89
C PRO A 118 9.85 16.55 2.40
N ALA A 119 11.13 16.66 2.02
CA ALA A 119 11.55 16.76 0.63
C ALA A 119 11.20 15.52 -0.21
N PHE A 120 11.07 14.35 0.40
CA PHE A 120 10.65 13.13 -0.30
C PHE A 120 9.20 13.19 -0.72
N VAL A 121 8.32 13.60 0.20
CA VAL A 121 6.89 13.82 -0.10
C VAL A 121 6.71 14.99 -1.05
N ASP A 122 7.48 16.07 -0.86
CA ASP A 122 7.46 17.22 -1.77
C ASP A 122 7.80 16.82 -3.21
N ALA A 123 8.85 16.01 -3.41
CA ALA A 123 9.22 15.49 -4.72
C ALA A 123 8.11 14.63 -5.35
N VAL A 124 7.43 13.81 -4.55
CA VAL A 124 6.27 13.02 -4.99
C VAL A 124 5.12 13.92 -5.43
N LEU A 125 4.79 14.95 -4.64
CA LEU A 125 3.73 15.89 -4.95
C LEU A 125 4.05 16.68 -6.23
N HIS A 126 5.32 17.00 -6.49
CA HIS A 126 5.72 17.77 -7.67
C HIS A 126 5.93 16.93 -8.95
N LEU A 127 5.56 15.64 -8.96
CA LEU A 127 5.62 14.83 -10.17
C LEU A 127 4.69 15.39 -11.27
N SER A 128 5.27 15.59 -12.46
CA SER A 128 4.50 15.96 -13.65
C SER A 128 3.51 14.84 -14.01
N GLY A 129 2.24 15.20 -14.17
CA GLY A 129 1.15 14.26 -14.47
C GLY A 129 0.52 13.59 -13.24
N LEU A 130 0.92 13.95 -12.01
CA LEU A 130 0.33 13.41 -10.79
C LEU A 130 -1.18 13.67 -10.78
N ASN A 131 -1.97 12.63 -10.54
CA ASN A 131 -3.42 12.73 -10.41
C ASN A 131 -3.79 13.65 -9.23
N GLU A 132 -4.70 14.60 -9.45
CA GLU A 132 -5.07 15.57 -8.40
C GLU A 132 -5.72 14.89 -7.19
N ARG A 133 -6.51 13.83 -7.39
CA ARG A 133 -7.07 13.03 -6.29
C ARG A 133 -5.95 12.31 -5.52
N ALA A 134 -4.89 11.87 -6.20
CA ALA A 134 -3.72 11.27 -5.56
C ALA A 134 -2.95 12.30 -4.73
N ARG A 135 -2.73 13.50 -5.27
CA ARG A 135 -2.06 14.62 -4.58
C ARG A 135 -2.72 14.94 -3.24
N VAL A 136 -4.02 15.22 -3.26
CA VAL A 136 -4.79 15.54 -2.04
C VAL A 136 -4.76 14.37 -1.05
N LEU A 137 -4.87 13.14 -1.55
CA LEU A 137 -4.83 11.96 -0.69
C LEU A 137 -3.47 11.76 -0.01
N ILE A 138 -2.36 11.91 -0.75
CA ILE A 138 -1.01 11.76 -0.21
C ILE A 138 -0.74 12.83 0.85
N GLN A 139 -1.12 14.08 0.61
CA GLN A 139 -1.01 15.15 1.60
C GLN A 139 -1.76 14.82 2.89
N ALA A 140 -3.01 14.35 2.77
CA ALA A 140 -3.82 13.99 3.93
C ALA A 140 -3.23 12.79 4.70
N ILE A 141 -2.74 11.77 4.00
CA ILE A 141 -2.10 10.60 4.61
C ILE A 141 -0.80 11.00 5.31
N GLU A 142 0.07 11.79 4.67
CA GLU A 142 1.33 12.25 5.29
C GLU A 142 1.06 13.04 6.57
N HIS A 143 0.08 13.94 6.55
CA HIS A 143 -0.31 14.70 7.74
C HIS A 143 -0.71 13.77 8.90
N VAL A 144 -1.49 12.72 8.61
CA VAL A 144 -1.92 11.74 9.62
C VAL A 144 -0.74 10.88 10.12
N LEU A 145 0.10 10.39 9.22
CA LEU A 145 1.27 9.57 9.58
C LEU A 145 2.26 10.35 10.44
N LEU A 146 2.48 11.63 10.14
CA LEU A 146 3.33 12.51 10.94
C LEU A 146 2.78 12.70 12.36
N ALA A 147 1.46 12.80 12.51
CA ALA A 147 0.80 12.90 13.82
C ALA A 147 0.88 11.60 14.64
N GLU A 148 1.08 10.46 13.98
CA GLU A 148 1.10 9.14 14.60
C GLU A 148 2.52 8.56 14.75
N LYS A 149 3.55 9.28 14.30
CA LYS A 149 4.94 8.80 14.24
C LYS A 149 5.50 8.29 15.57
N ASP A 150 5.00 8.81 16.70
CA ASP A 150 5.45 8.41 18.04
C ASP A 150 5.06 6.96 18.39
N GLN A 151 4.16 6.34 17.60
CA GLN A 151 3.87 4.91 17.69
C GLN A 151 4.96 4.03 17.08
N LEU A 152 5.89 4.61 16.30
CA LEU A 152 6.97 3.89 15.66
C LEU A 152 8.16 3.75 16.61
N SER A 153 8.52 2.51 16.94
CA SER A 153 9.81 2.24 17.57
C SER A 153 10.94 2.46 16.55
N GLY A 154 12.00 3.14 16.95
CA GLY A 154 13.24 3.22 16.17
C GLY A 154 13.31 4.40 15.19
N GLY A 155 12.34 5.31 15.19
CA GLY A 155 12.33 6.51 14.35
C GLY A 155 11.35 6.46 13.17
N HIS A 156 11.27 7.60 12.47
CA HIS A 156 10.44 7.82 11.29
C HIS A 156 11.33 7.83 10.04
N PHE A 157 11.05 6.96 9.08
CA PHE A 157 11.82 6.65 7.88
C PHE A 157 10.97 6.80 6.62
N LEU A 158 11.60 6.79 5.45
CA LEU A 158 10.92 6.86 4.15
C LEU A 158 9.84 5.77 3.98
N CYS A 159 10.06 4.56 4.49
CA CYS A 159 9.06 3.50 4.42
C CYS A 159 7.76 3.82 5.18
N ASP A 160 7.82 4.72 6.16
CA ASP A 160 6.64 5.18 6.91
C ASP A 160 5.84 6.19 6.12
N GLN A 161 6.50 7.13 5.41
CA GLN A 161 5.84 8.07 4.48
C GLN A 161 5.15 7.33 3.31
N MET A 162 5.56 6.08 3.07
CA MET A 162 4.95 5.12 2.13
C MET A 162 3.90 4.20 2.78
N ALA A 163 3.52 4.46 4.04
CA ALA A 163 2.57 3.68 4.84
C ALA A 163 2.89 2.17 4.93
N MET A 164 4.17 1.75 4.84
CA MET A 164 4.57 0.35 5.09
C MET A 164 4.49 -0.01 6.58
N ARG A 165 4.64 1.00 7.45
CA ARG A 165 4.28 0.96 8.88
C ARG A 165 3.27 2.07 9.15
N LEU A 166 2.46 1.87 10.19
CA LEU A 166 1.21 2.63 10.40
C LEU A 166 0.31 2.61 9.16
N GLY A 167 0.26 1.49 8.44
CA GLY A 167 -0.60 1.34 7.26
C GLY A 167 -1.71 0.34 7.50
N VAL A 168 -1.83 -0.58 6.55
CA VAL A 168 -2.62 -1.80 6.63
C VAL A 168 -1.68 -2.99 6.70
N LEU A 169 -2.19 -4.19 6.97
CA LEU A 169 -1.46 -5.39 6.58
C LEU A 169 -1.51 -5.49 5.05
N GLU A 170 -0.42 -5.88 4.41
CA GLU A 170 -0.35 -6.03 2.97
C GLU A 170 -0.33 -7.51 2.60
N LEU A 171 -1.15 -7.88 1.63
CA LEU A 171 -1.20 -9.21 1.02
C LEU A 171 0.06 -9.42 0.18
N LEU A 172 0.75 -10.54 0.42
CA LEU A 172 2.00 -10.93 -0.21
C LEU A 172 1.91 -12.38 -0.66
N TYR A 173 2.77 -12.76 -1.61
CA TYR A 173 3.10 -14.18 -1.78
C TYR A 173 4.01 -14.63 -0.63
N GLU A 174 3.85 -15.87 -0.17
CA GLU A 174 4.68 -16.41 0.90
C GLU A 174 6.15 -16.56 0.47
N ASP A 175 6.37 -16.99 -0.77
CA ASP A 175 7.69 -17.29 -1.32
C ASP A 175 7.79 -17.00 -2.83
N SER A 176 8.93 -17.33 -3.42
CA SER A 176 9.22 -17.13 -4.85
C SER A 176 8.45 -18.06 -5.79
N GLN A 177 7.83 -19.14 -5.28
CA GLN A 177 6.96 -20.00 -6.10
C GLN A 177 5.60 -19.34 -6.33
N ARG A 178 5.22 -18.36 -5.49
CA ARG A 178 3.97 -17.57 -5.64
C ARG A 178 2.71 -18.46 -5.64
N LEU A 179 2.74 -19.57 -4.91
CA LEU A 179 1.65 -20.56 -4.82
C LEU A 179 0.75 -20.38 -3.59
N SER A 180 1.24 -19.67 -2.58
CA SER A 180 0.52 -19.37 -1.33
C SER A 180 0.66 -17.90 -0.97
N TYR A 181 -0.23 -17.46 -0.09
CA TYR A 181 -0.31 -16.06 0.34
C TYR A 181 -0.10 -15.94 1.84
N CYS A 182 0.45 -14.80 2.24
CA CYS A 182 0.56 -14.36 3.62
C CYS A 182 0.25 -12.86 3.70
N CYS A 183 0.32 -12.27 4.89
CA CYS A 183 0.31 -10.83 5.05
C CYS A 183 1.39 -10.34 6.01
N TRP A 184 1.87 -9.12 5.76
CA TRP A 184 2.87 -8.47 6.59
C TRP A 184 2.67 -6.96 6.63
N GLY A 185 3.30 -6.29 7.60
CA GLY A 185 3.12 -4.86 7.84
C GLY A 185 2.91 -4.56 9.32
N GLN A 186 2.96 -3.28 9.66
CA GLN A 186 2.61 -2.77 10.99
C GLN A 186 1.40 -1.84 10.83
N PRO A 187 0.16 -2.35 10.90
CA PRO A 187 -1.01 -1.50 10.81
C PRO A 187 -1.09 -0.52 12.00
N ASN A 188 -1.88 0.54 11.85
CA ASN A 188 -2.20 1.40 12.98
C ASN A 188 -2.83 0.56 14.12
N ARG A 189 -2.42 0.81 15.37
CA ARG A 189 -2.94 0.05 16.53
C ARG A 189 -4.44 0.21 16.70
N ARG A 190 -5.01 1.36 16.32
CA ARG A 190 -6.45 1.62 16.37
C ARG A 190 -7.24 0.83 15.31
N PHE A 191 -6.56 0.34 14.28
CA PHE A 191 -7.19 -0.40 13.19
C PHE A 191 -7.20 -1.91 13.40
N ALA A 192 -6.03 -2.50 13.68
CA ALA A 192 -5.86 -3.96 13.66
C ALA A 192 -5.19 -4.53 14.93
N GLY A 193 -5.02 -3.70 15.98
CA GLY A 193 -4.22 -4.07 17.14
C GLY A 193 -2.72 -4.08 16.83
N GLY A 194 -1.87 -3.84 17.83
CA GLY A 194 -0.42 -3.70 17.67
C GLY A 194 0.34 -5.01 17.48
N LEU A 195 -0.21 -5.94 16.71
CA LEU A 195 0.21 -7.35 16.73
C LEU A 195 1.47 -7.66 15.91
N ASN A 196 1.88 -6.81 14.96
CA ASN A 196 3.04 -7.06 14.10
C ASN A 196 3.96 -5.84 13.99
N ASN A 197 5.27 -6.03 14.17
CA ASN A 197 6.33 -5.09 13.84
C ASN A 197 7.28 -5.75 12.83
N PRO A 198 7.15 -5.47 11.52
CA PRO A 198 7.88 -6.16 10.48
C PRO A 198 9.38 -5.89 10.52
N LEU A 199 9.88 -4.89 11.28
CA LEU A 199 11.32 -4.71 11.48
C LEU A 199 11.89 -5.68 12.52
N ARG A 200 11.07 -6.18 13.45
CA ARG A 200 11.49 -7.09 14.52
C ARG A 200 11.03 -8.53 14.29
N ASP A 201 9.83 -8.69 13.72
CA ASP A 201 9.26 -10.00 13.48
C ASP A 201 10.03 -10.72 12.37
N THR A 202 10.21 -12.02 12.56
CA THR A 202 11.01 -12.86 11.66
C THR A 202 10.19 -13.53 10.56
N ALA A 203 8.85 -13.53 10.68
CA ALA A 203 7.97 -14.20 9.73
C ALA A 203 6.67 -13.40 9.49
N PRO A 204 6.11 -13.46 8.28
CA PRO A 204 4.79 -12.90 7.98
C PRO A 204 3.67 -13.72 8.65
N THR A 205 2.49 -13.13 8.80
CA THR A 205 1.29 -13.84 9.24
C THR A 205 0.74 -14.68 8.08
N ARG A 206 0.67 -16.00 8.27
CA ARG A 206 0.15 -16.92 7.23
C ARG A 206 -1.37 -16.99 7.29
N PHE A 207 -2.00 -17.16 6.11
CA PHE A 207 -3.41 -17.55 6.06
C PHE A 207 -3.53 -19.06 6.20
N ASN A 208 -4.57 -19.53 6.89
CA ASN A 208 -4.88 -20.95 6.98
C ASN A 208 -5.53 -21.51 5.69
N ASP A 209 -5.98 -20.63 4.78
CA ASP A 209 -6.64 -20.99 3.53
C ASP A 209 -5.79 -20.55 2.32
N ARG A 210 -5.53 -21.49 1.40
CA ARG A 210 -4.80 -21.23 0.14
C ARG A 210 -5.52 -20.24 -0.77
N ASN A 211 -6.86 -20.19 -0.69
CA ASN A 211 -7.66 -19.21 -1.41
C ASN A 211 -7.67 -17.83 -0.72
N GLY A 212 -7.04 -17.73 0.45
CA GLY A 212 -7.09 -16.57 1.30
C GLY A 212 -8.45 -16.39 1.97
N ILE A 213 -8.49 -15.50 2.95
CA ILE A 213 -9.73 -15.06 3.59
C ILE A 213 -9.84 -13.55 3.48
N ARG A 214 -11.06 -13.03 3.34
CA ARG A 214 -11.28 -11.58 3.36
C ARG A 214 -11.03 -11.06 4.76
N MET A 215 -10.03 -10.20 4.90
CA MET A 215 -9.72 -9.54 6.16
C MET A 215 -9.81 -8.02 5.97
N LYS A 216 -10.63 -7.37 6.81
CA LYS A 216 -10.82 -5.91 6.79
C LYS A 216 -9.50 -5.16 6.89
N THR A 217 -8.52 -5.76 7.56
CA THR A 217 -7.22 -5.18 7.86
C THR A 217 -6.15 -5.43 6.80
N VAL A 218 -6.43 -6.26 5.79
CA VAL A 218 -5.48 -6.63 4.74
C VAL A 218 -5.81 -5.89 3.45
N GLY A 219 -4.94 -4.97 3.08
CA GLY A 219 -4.85 -4.38 1.74
C GLY A 219 -3.71 -5.01 0.95
N PHE A 220 -3.19 -4.30 -0.04
CA PHE A 220 -2.10 -4.78 -0.87
C PHE A 220 -1.38 -3.62 -1.56
N ARG A 221 -0.18 -3.90 -2.04
CA ARG A 221 0.66 -2.98 -2.80
C ARG A 221 1.24 -3.76 -3.97
N LEU A 222 1.49 -3.08 -5.07
CA LEU A 222 2.13 -3.68 -6.23
C LEU A 222 3.61 -3.34 -6.29
N ILE A 223 4.38 -4.30 -6.78
CA ILE A 223 5.69 -4.07 -7.38
C ILE A 223 5.57 -4.09 -8.89
N LEU A 224 6.46 -3.36 -9.57
CA LEU A 224 6.52 -3.26 -11.02
C LEU A 224 7.94 -3.66 -11.46
N TRP A 225 8.05 -4.81 -12.11
CA TRP A 225 9.33 -5.28 -12.66
C TRP A 225 9.78 -4.42 -13.84
N GLN A 226 11.08 -4.16 -13.93
CA GLN A 226 11.71 -3.41 -15.01
C GLN A 226 11.86 -4.24 -16.29
#